data_AF-A0A1Q4WJ19-F1
#
_entry.id   AF-A0A1Q4WJ19-F1
#
_cell.length_a   1.000
_cell.length_b   1.000
_cell.length_c   1.000
_cell.angle_alpha   90.00
_cell.angle_beta   90.00
_cell.angle_gamma   90.00
#
_symmetry.space_group_name_H-M   'P 1'
#
loop_
_entity.id
_entity.type
_entity.pdbx_description
1 polymer ?
#
loop_
_entity_poly.entity_id
_entity_poly.type
_entity_poly.pdbx_seq_one_letter_code
_entity_poly.pdbx_strand_id
1 'polypeptide(L)'
;MVMQDGGAVDVRPGPDPGRAAAGDERAYRTAGAALALYGCALTAWTVYGIVQGDGSLWDFFEGLFNPRASFFMWTLGPGEWALVVALLAVAAGALALRRVARTGALLLGWVMLAQSAREAVGLCHAGYRQLYAAEPLGGWVLATRVLGLLAALVVVVSLLRADGRAGAAGAASSVSSASPSSPPPVSSADGGGRGARPGGTKRSCADADSWWRRRLSRICGVLFLVMGAARLAWTAWGMAEEHLDLGSYLRRAVDGSVNGGAVQLSQSGEFTTLSSVAVLLVLGVLAVRSNRDVRGALLVFAAVELYLTVRTVVLLTVTGFFGGPFVTGESAVSLVMTAYELAATTSVVVLATGRSFSAYGAYESRLSGPYGGGSHRSWPDGRAG
;
A
#
# COMPACT_ATOMS: atom_id res chain seq x y z
N MET A 1 20.38 -38.59 -46.29
CA MET A 1 20.99 -37.91 -45.13
C MET A 1 20.12 -36.70 -44.84
N VAL A 2 19.19 -36.82 -43.88
CA VAL A 2 18.16 -35.81 -43.61
C VAL A 2 18.69 -34.93 -42.49
N MET A 3 18.97 -33.67 -42.83
CA MET A 3 19.37 -32.64 -41.88
C MET A 3 18.14 -32.33 -41.02
N GLN A 4 18.17 -32.76 -39.77
CA GLN A 4 17.12 -32.48 -38.80
C GLN A 4 17.27 -31.00 -38.44
N ASP A 5 16.46 -30.14 -39.09
CA ASP A 5 16.42 -28.71 -38.81
C ASP A 5 16.30 -28.53 -37.30
N GLY A 6 17.33 -27.89 -36.74
CA GLY A 6 17.49 -27.71 -35.30
C GLY A 6 16.21 -27.10 -34.75
N GLY A 7 15.43 -27.95 -34.07
CA GLY A 7 14.18 -27.55 -33.44
C GLY A 7 14.48 -26.41 -32.50
N ALA A 8 14.13 -25.19 -32.92
CA ALA A 8 14.23 -24.01 -32.11
C ALA A 8 13.39 -24.31 -30.86
N VAL A 9 14.09 -24.55 -29.75
CA VAL A 9 13.47 -24.73 -28.45
C VAL A 9 12.68 -23.44 -28.23
N ASP A 10 11.34 -23.53 -28.28
CA ASP A 10 10.44 -22.42 -27.99
C ASP A 10 10.59 -22.11 -26.49
N VAL A 11 11.68 -21.41 -26.16
CA VAL A 11 11.93 -20.89 -24.82
C VAL A 11 11.01 -19.69 -24.66
N ARG A 12 9.73 -19.97 -24.44
CA ARG A 12 8.80 -18.93 -24.01
C ARG A 12 9.31 -18.42 -22.67
N PRO A 13 9.65 -17.13 -22.55
CA PRO A 13 10.02 -16.55 -21.28
C PRO A 13 8.92 -16.88 -20.29
N GLY A 14 9.29 -17.52 -19.17
CA GLY A 14 8.34 -17.80 -18.11
C GLY A 14 7.62 -16.51 -17.70
N PRO A 15 6.35 -16.58 -17.27
CA PRO A 15 5.58 -15.40 -16.91
C PRO A 15 6.32 -14.60 -15.83
N ASP A 16 6.55 -13.31 -16.11
CA ASP A 16 7.20 -12.37 -15.18
C ASP A 16 6.41 -12.36 -13.85
N PRO A 17 7.01 -12.81 -12.72
CA PRO A 17 6.29 -12.97 -11.45
C PRO A 17 5.77 -11.63 -10.89
N GLY A 18 6.26 -10.49 -11.39
CA GLY A 18 5.81 -9.15 -10.99
C GLY A 18 4.60 -8.61 -11.77
N ARG A 19 4.22 -9.21 -12.91
CA ARG A 19 3.14 -8.71 -13.77
C ARG A 19 1.82 -9.43 -13.56
N ALA A 20 0.72 -8.71 -13.67
CA ALA A 20 -0.63 -9.28 -13.67
C ALA A 20 -0.77 -10.39 -14.71
N ALA A 21 -1.63 -11.38 -14.45
CA ALA A 21 -1.91 -12.42 -15.43
C ALA A 21 -2.58 -11.78 -16.67
N ALA A 22 -2.37 -12.36 -17.86
CA ALA A 22 -2.90 -11.81 -19.11
C ALA A 22 -4.43 -11.60 -19.08
N GLY A 23 -5.17 -12.45 -18.34
CA GLY A 23 -6.62 -12.32 -18.18
C GLY A 23 -7.08 -11.11 -17.35
N ASP A 24 -6.19 -10.52 -16.55
CA ASP A 24 -6.52 -9.42 -15.63
C ASP A 24 -6.14 -8.04 -16.17
N GLU A 25 -5.48 -7.98 -17.35
CA GLU A 25 -4.95 -6.75 -17.93
C GLU A 25 -6.01 -5.65 -18.05
N ARG A 26 -7.22 -6.00 -18.49
CA ARG A 26 -8.34 -5.06 -18.61
C ARG A 26 -8.77 -4.51 -17.24
N ALA A 27 -8.78 -5.33 -16.19
CA ALA A 27 -9.16 -4.89 -14.85
C ALA A 27 -8.13 -3.91 -14.27
N TYR A 28 -6.84 -4.19 -14.46
CA TYR A 28 -5.76 -3.30 -14.02
C TYR A 28 -5.77 -1.97 -14.78
N ARG A 29 -5.94 -2.00 -16.11
CA ARG A 29 -6.00 -0.77 -16.93
C ARG A 29 -7.22 0.09 -16.59
N THR A 30 -8.39 -0.52 -16.40
CA THR A 30 -9.61 0.23 -16.03
C THR A 30 -9.50 0.84 -14.64
N ALA A 31 -9.00 0.09 -13.65
CA ALA A 31 -8.75 0.62 -12.31
C ALA A 31 -7.69 1.73 -12.33
N GLY A 32 -6.57 1.52 -13.04
CA GLY A 32 -5.51 2.52 -13.18
C GLY A 32 -5.98 3.81 -13.85
N ALA A 33 -6.76 3.72 -14.92
CA ALA A 33 -7.33 4.88 -15.60
C ALA A 33 -8.32 5.64 -14.70
N ALA A 34 -9.18 4.93 -13.95
CA ALA A 34 -10.11 5.56 -13.02
C ALA A 34 -9.39 6.32 -11.89
N LEU A 35 -8.35 5.72 -11.31
CA LEU A 35 -7.52 6.37 -10.29
C LEU A 35 -6.75 7.58 -10.86
N ALA A 36 -6.19 7.46 -12.06
CA ALA A 36 -5.49 8.55 -12.72
C ALA A 36 -6.43 9.73 -12.99
N LEU A 37 -7.64 9.46 -13.50
CA LEU A 37 -8.63 10.48 -13.78
C LEU A 37 -9.01 11.27 -12.51
N TYR A 38 -9.29 10.57 -11.42
CA TYR A 38 -9.61 11.22 -10.15
C TYR A 38 -8.41 11.96 -9.56
N GLY A 39 -7.21 11.38 -9.59
CA GLY A 39 -5.99 12.04 -9.16
C GLY A 39 -5.71 13.33 -9.94
N CYS A 40 -5.88 13.31 -11.27
CA CYS A 40 -5.75 14.50 -12.11
C CYS A 40 -6.80 15.57 -11.79
N ALA A 41 -8.05 15.19 -11.48
CA ALA A 41 -9.08 16.14 -11.07
C ALA A 41 -8.71 16.86 -9.76
N LEU A 42 -8.16 16.13 -8.78
CA LEU A 42 -7.66 16.73 -7.54
C LEU A 42 -6.43 17.62 -7.78
N THR A 43 -5.51 17.22 -8.66
CA THR A 43 -4.40 18.09 -9.08
C THR A 43 -4.90 19.38 -9.76
N ALA A 44 -5.99 19.33 -10.52
CA ALA A 44 -6.59 20.52 -11.11
C ALA A 44 -7.14 21.47 -10.04
N TRP A 45 -7.76 20.94 -8.98
CA TRP A 45 -8.20 21.73 -7.82
C TRP A 45 -7.07 22.44 -7.10
N THR A 46 -5.91 21.78 -6.99
CA THR A 46 -4.70 22.46 -6.54
C THR A 46 -4.36 23.63 -7.43
N VAL A 47 -4.21 23.37 -8.73
CA VAL A 47 -3.69 24.39 -9.67
C VAL A 47 -4.63 25.58 -9.65
N TYR A 48 -5.93 25.31 -9.60
CA TYR A 48 -6.95 26.33 -9.39
C TYR A 48 -6.75 27.12 -8.10
N GLY A 49 -6.52 26.46 -6.95
CA GLY A 49 -6.26 27.13 -5.68
C GLY A 49 -5.00 28.00 -5.68
N ILE A 50 -3.93 27.56 -6.35
CA ILE A 50 -2.69 28.35 -6.52
C ILE A 50 -2.96 29.60 -7.36
N VAL A 51 -3.62 29.43 -8.52
CA VAL A 51 -3.95 30.54 -9.43
C VAL A 51 -4.90 31.54 -8.81
N GLN A 52 -5.87 31.08 -8.00
CA GLN A 52 -6.84 31.97 -7.35
C GLN A 52 -6.27 32.69 -6.12
N GLY A 53 -5.32 32.08 -5.42
CA GLY A 53 -4.72 32.63 -4.19
C GLY A 53 -3.59 33.64 -4.43
N ASP A 54 -3.36 34.07 -5.68
CA ASP A 54 -2.20 34.87 -6.11
C ASP A 54 -0.84 34.29 -5.64
N GLY A 55 -0.81 32.99 -5.33
CA GLY A 55 0.35 32.29 -4.79
C GLY A 55 1.28 31.78 -5.89
N SER A 56 2.57 31.69 -5.59
CA SER A 56 3.53 31.04 -6.47
C SER A 56 3.53 29.52 -6.27
N LEU A 57 4.01 28.77 -7.27
CA LEU A 57 4.29 27.33 -7.12
C LEU A 57 5.27 27.06 -5.96
N TRP A 58 6.17 28.02 -5.67
CA TRP A 58 7.11 27.91 -4.58
C TRP A 58 6.41 27.98 -3.22
N ASP A 59 5.43 28.86 -3.03
CA ASP A 59 4.65 28.95 -1.78
C ASP A 59 3.89 27.65 -1.51
N PHE A 60 3.43 26.98 -2.57
CA PHE A 60 2.85 25.66 -2.47
C PHE A 60 3.88 24.62 -1.97
N PHE A 61 5.06 24.55 -2.60
CA PHE A 61 6.11 23.62 -2.17
C PHE A 61 6.58 23.92 -0.75
N GLU A 62 6.72 25.20 -0.41
CA GLU A 62 7.06 25.62 0.94
C GLU A 62 5.97 25.16 1.91
N GLY A 63 4.69 25.37 1.63
CA GLY A 63 3.59 24.89 2.45
C GLY A 63 3.67 23.39 2.75
N LEU A 64 4.00 22.57 1.74
CA LEU A 64 4.11 21.11 1.90
C LEU A 64 5.07 20.69 3.02
N PHE A 65 6.13 21.47 3.27
CA PHE A 65 7.17 21.16 4.25
C PHE A 65 7.18 22.09 5.46
N ASN A 66 6.84 23.37 5.27
CA ASN A 66 6.79 24.42 6.27
C ASN A 66 5.34 24.61 6.72
N PRO A 67 4.94 24.02 7.86
CA PRO A 67 3.58 24.11 8.33
C PRO A 67 3.24 25.48 8.94
N ARG A 68 4.23 26.38 9.08
CA ARG A 68 4.00 27.80 9.41
C ARG A 68 3.70 28.66 8.20
N ALA A 69 4.10 28.24 6.99
CA ALA A 69 3.68 28.95 5.80
C ALA A 69 2.15 28.90 5.77
N SER A 70 1.52 30.07 5.77
CA SER A 70 0.06 30.19 5.69
C SER A 70 -0.38 29.50 4.42
N PHE A 71 -0.89 28.29 4.58
CA PHE A 71 -1.32 27.44 3.49
C PHE A 71 -2.59 28.08 2.91
N PHE A 72 -2.45 28.99 1.96
CA PHE A 72 -3.55 29.73 1.33
C PHE A 72 -4.46 28.85 0.47
N MET A 73 -4.26 27.53 0.43
CA MET A 73 -5.15 26.62 -0.26
C MET A 73 -6.32 26.21 0.64
N TRP A 74 -7.42 26.94 0.47
CA TRP A 74 -8.74 26.62 1.02
C TRP A 74 -9.28 25.25 0.57
N THR A 75 -8.72 24.69 -0.51
CA THR A 75 -9.28 23.51 -1.19
C THR A 75 -8.70 22.17 -0.74
N LEU A 76 -7.38 22.03 -0.68
CA LEU A 76 -6.72 20.74 -0.43
C LEU A 76 -5.66 20.86 0.66
N GLY A 77 -5.86 20.11 1.74
CA GLY A 77 -4.88 19.98 2.80
C GLY A 77 -3.73 19.02 2.44
N PRO A 78 -2.74 18.92 3.32
CA PRO A 78 -1.58 18.03 3.19
C PRO A 78 -1.97 16.55 3.06
N GLY A 79 -3.02 16.12 3.77
CA GLY A 79 -3.51 14.74 3.70
C GLY A 79 -4.09 14.41 2.33
N GLU A 80 -4.84 15.35 1.75
CA GLU A 80 -5.42 15.23 0.43
C GLU A 80 -4.32 15.20 -0.64
N TRP A 81 -3.26 15.99 -0.46
CA TRP A 81 -2.10 15.95 -1.34
C TRP A 81 -1.37 14.62 -1.32
N ALA A 82 -1.14 14.06 -0.14
CA ALA A 82 -0.58 12.73 0.00
C ALA A 82 -1.46 11.69 -0.71
N LEU A 83 -2.79 11.84 -0.61
CA LEU A 83 -3.75 11.02 -1.32
C LEU A 83 -3.65 11.19 -2.85
N VAL A 84 -3.50 12.40 -3.38
CA VAL A 84 -3.28 12.65 -4.82
C VAL A 84 -2.04 11.91 -5.32
N VAL A 85 -0.91 12.06 -4.61
CA VAL A 85 0.34 11.38 -4.97
C VAL A 85 0.16 9.86 -4.93
N ALA A 86 -0.51 9.34 -3.90
CA ALA A 86 -0.82 7.92 -3.79
C ALA A 86 -1.70 7.42 -4.95
N LEU A 87 -2.76 8.16 -5.32
CA LEU A 87 -3.63 7.85 -6.45
C LEU A 87 -2.83 7.75 -7.75
N LEU A 88 -2.01 8.75 -8.06
CA LEU A 88 -1.22 8.80 -9.29
C LEU A 88 -0.14 7.70 -9.33
N ALA A 89 0.56 7.46 -8.21
CA ALA A 89 1.57 6.41 -8.13
C ALA A 89 0.97 5.01 -8.30
N VAL A 90 -0.15 4.74 -7.65
CA VAL A 90 -0.87 3.46 -7.79
C VAL A 90 -1.49 3.31 -9.18
N ALA A 91 -2.02 4.39 -9.75
CA ALA A 91 -2.52 4.40 -11.12
C ALA A 91 -1.43 4.03 -12.11
N ALA A 92 -0.25 4.66 -12.02
CA ALA A 92 0.90 4.32 -12.85
C ALA A 92 1.33 2.85 -12.68
N GLY A 93 1.39 2.37 -11.43
CA GLY A 93 1.68 0.96 -11.15
C GLY A 93 0.64 0.00 -11.74
N ALA A 94 -0.64 0.35 -11.67
CA ALA A 94 -1.73 -0.45 -12.22
C ALA A 94 -1.71 -0.47 -13.75
N LEU A 95 -1.46 0.67 -14.40
CA LEU A 95 -1.29 0.79 -15.85
C LEU A 95 -0.06 0.02 -16.35
N ALA A 96 1.01 -0.02 -15.55
CA ALA A 96 2.18 -0.87 -15.78
C ALA A 96 1.96 -2.35 -15.43
N LEU A 97 0.72 -2.75 -15.13
CA LEU A 97 0.29 -4.11 -14.81
C LEU A 97 1.07 -4.73 -13.65
N ARG A 98 1.54 -3.92 -12.69
CA ARG A 98 2.29 -4.41 -11.53
C ARG A 98 1.33 -5.04 -10.52
N ARG A 99 1.57 -6.30 -10.15
CA ARG A 99 0.71 -7.00 -9.16
C ARG A 99 0.58 -6.23 -7.84
N VAL A 100 1.67 -5.60 -7.41
CA VAL A 100 1.75 -4.80 -6.18
C VAL A 100 0.74 -3.64 -6.19
N ALA A 101 0.42 -3.05 -7.34
CA ALA A 101 -0.51 -1.93 -7.41
C ALA A 101 -1.94 -2.32 -7.02
N ARG A 102 -2.31 -3.59 -7.10
CA ARG A 102 -3.69 -4.05 -6.89
C ARG A 102 -4.22 -3.76 -5.51
N THR A 103 -3.51 -4.18 -4.46
CA THR A 103 -3.98 -3.97 -3.09
C THR A 103 -3.89 -2.51 -2.68
N GLY A 104 -2.93 -1.76 -3.25
CA GLY A 104 -2.90 -0.31 -3.11
C GLY A 104 -4.14 0.34 -3.73
N ALA A 105 -4.52 -0.09 -4.94
CA ALA A 105 -5.71 0.41 -5.63
C ALA A 105 -7.00 0.05 -4.87
N LEU A 106 -7.12 -1.18 -4.38
CA LEU A 106 -8.25 -1.58 -3.55
C LEU A 106 -8.34 -0.76 -2.26
N LEU A 107 -7.22 -0.52 -1.58
CA LEU A 107 -7.18 0.33 -0.39
C LEU A 107 -7.68 1.74 -0.71
N LEU A 108 -7.14 2.37 -1.76
CA LEU A 108 -7.55 3.71 -2.19
C LEU A 108 -9.02 3.75 -2.59
N GLY A 109 -9.52 2.73 -3.30
CA GLY A 109 -10.94 2.58 -3.62
C GLY A 109 -11.82 2.54 -2.37
N TRP A 110 -11.44 1.76 -1.35
CA TRP A 110 -12.19 1.73 -0.08
C TRP A 110 -12.15 3.04 0.68
N VAL A 111 -11.01 3.74 0.71
CA VAL A 111 -10.89 5.07 1.33
C VAL A 111 -11.80 6.08 0.62
N MET A 112 -11.81 6.08 -0.72
CA MET A 112 -12.69 6.95 -1.51
C MET A 112 -14.18 6.62 -1.31
N LEU A 113 -14.54 5.34 -1.16
CA LEU A 113 -15.91 4.95 -0.80
C LEU A 113 -16.31 5.46 0.59
N ALA A 114 -15.42 5.36 1.58
CA ALA A 114 -15.67 5.87 2.93
C ALA A 114 -15.88 7.39 2.92
N GLN A 115 -15.04 8.13 2.18
CA GLN A 115 -15.21 9.57 1.98
C GLN A 115 -16.55 9.91 1.30
N SER A 116 -16.93 9.14 0.28
CA SER A 116 -18.19 9.35 -0.45
C SER A 116 -19.41 9.04 0.42
N ALA A 117 -19.34 8.01 1.27
CA ALA A 117 -20.39 7.67 2.21
C ALA A 117 -20.59 8.76 3.27
N ARG A 118 -19.49 9.29 3.81
CA ARG A 118 -19.50 10.46 4.72
C ARG A 118 -20.17 11.67 4.05
N GLU A 119 -19.83 11.94 2.80
CA GLU A 119 -20.42 13.04 2.03
C GLU A 119 -21.93 12.83 1.82
N ALA A 120 -22.36 11.62 1.49
CA ALA A 120 -23.76 11.27 1.31
C ALA A 120 -24.59 11.48 2.59
N VAL A 121 -24.03 11.14 3.76
CA VAL A 121 -24.64 11.44 5.07
C VAL A 121 -24.77 12.94 5.27
N GLY A 122 -23.73 13.72 4.93
CA GLY A 122 -23.78 15.18 4.96
C GLY A 122 -24.91 15.75 4.09
N LEU A 123 -25.02 15.26 2.84
CA LEU A 123 -26.04 15.71 1.88
C LEU A 123 -27.48 15.40 2.30
N CYS A 124 -27.71 14.52 3.29
CA CYS A 124 -29.03 14.32 3.87
C CYS A 124 -29.50 15.56 4.68
N HIS A 125 -28.58 16.41 5.13
CA HIS A 125 -28.89 17.63 5.88
C HIS A 125 -29.20 18.82 4.94
N ALA A 126 -30.35 19.48 5.16
CA ALA A 126 -30.82 20.57 4.29
C ALA A 126 -29.87 21.77 4.26
N GLY A 127 -29.33 22.18 5.41
CA GLY A 127 -28.36 23.28 5.49
C GLY A 127 -27.08 22.99 4.70
N TYR A 128 -26.61 21.74 4.72
CA TYR A 128 -25.42 21.34 3.97
C TYR A 128 -25.66 21.37 2.46
N ARG A 129 -26.82 20.91 1.98
CA ARG A 129 -27.21 21.06 0.56
C ARG A 129 -27.30 22.52 0.16
N GLN A 130 -27.79 23.38 1.05
CA GLN A 130 -27.89 24.82 0.79
C GLN A 130 -26.51 25.47 0.66
N LEU A 131 -25.51 25.04 1.43
CA LEU A 131 -24.11 25.49 1.26
C LEU A 131 -23.58 25.16 -0.14
N TYR A 132 -23.81 23.94 -0.64
CA TYR A 132 -23.45 23.55 -2.01
C TYR A 132 -24.14 24.38 -3.10
N ALA A 133 -25.35 24.87 -2.85
CA ALA A 133 -26.08 25.72 -3.78
C ALA A 133 -25.66 27.19 -3.69
N ALA A 134 -25.23 27.65 -2.51
CA ALA A 134 -24.84 29.04 -2.26
C ALA A 134 -23.38 29.32 -2.68
N GLU A 135 -22.49 28.33 -2.54
CA GLU A 135 -21.08 28.48 -2.90
C GLU A 135 -20.87 28.45 -4.43
N PRO A 136 -20.16 29.44 -5.02
CA PRO A 136 -19.93 29.50 -6.47
C PRO A 136 -19.29 28.23 -7.06
N LEU A 137 -18.48 27.53 -6.25
CA LEU A 137 -17.77 26.31 -6.63
C LEU A 137 -18.46 25.03 -6.13
N GLY A 138 -19.60 25.14 -5.43
CA GLY A 138 -20.27 23.99 -4.83
C GLY A 138 -20.62 22.91 -5.85
N GLY A 139 -21.18 23.30 -7.00
CA GLY A 139 -21.48 22.35 -8.08
C GLY A 139 -20.25 21.57 -8.58
N TRP A 140 -19.10 22.24 -8.72
CA TRP A 140 -17.85 21.59 -9.14
C TRP A 140 -17.28 20.66 -8.07
N VAL A 141 -17.37 21.04 -6.80
CA VAL A 141 -16.94 20.17 -5.69
C VAL A 141 -17.82 18.93 -5.65
N LEU A 142 -19.15 19.07 -5.79
CA LEU A 142 -20.07 17.94 -5.83
C LEU A 142 -19.78 17.02 -7.02
N ALA A 143 -19.53 17.58 -8.21
CA ALA A 143 -19.15 16.79 -9.37
C ALA A 143 -17.84 16.00 -9.14
N THR A 144 -16.88 16.59 -8.44
CA THR A 144 -15.62 15.93 -8.07
C THR A 144 -15.85 14.79 -7.08
N ARG A 145 -16.75 14.97 -6.09
CA ARG A 145 -17.17 13.90 -5.17
C ARG A 145 -17.84 12.74 -5.90
N VAL A 146 -18.73 13.04 -6.84
CA VAL A 146 -19.38 12.02 -7.69
C VAL A 146 -18.35 11.28 -8.54
N LEU A 147 -17.39 11.99 -9.14
CA LEU A 147 -16.27 11.39 -9.88
C LEU A 147 -15.46 10.44 -8.99
N GLY A 148 -15.15 10.86 -7.75
CA GLY A 148 -14.47 10.03 -6.75
C GLY A 148 -15.25 8.75 -6.44
N LEU A 149 -16.56 8.85 -6.19
CA LEU A 149 -17.44 7.69 -5.95
C LEU A 149 -17.42 6.71 -7.14
N LEU A 150 -17.57 7.22 -8.36
CA LEU A 150 -17.56 6.39 -9.57
C LEU A 150 -16.20 5.70 -9.78
N ALA A 151 -15.10 6.43 -9.62
CA ALA A 151 -13.76 5.87 -9.71
C ALA A 151 -13.55 4.76 -8.67
N ALA A 152 -14.00 4.99 -7.43
CA ALA A 152 -13.90 4.01 -6.35
C ALA A 152 -14.67 2.71 -6.65
N LEU A 153 -15.91 2.82 -7.13
CA LEU A 153 -16.74 1.68 -7.52
C LEU A 153 -16.09 0.90 -8.68
N VAL A 154 -15.59 1.59 -9.71
CA VAL A 154 -14.89 0.95 -10.84
C VAL A 154 -13.67 0.17 -10.37
N VAL A 155 -12.84 0.76 -9.51
CA VAL A 155 -11.63 0.12 -8.98
C VAL A 155 -11.98 -1.14 -8.19
N VAL A 156 -12.92 -1.04 -7.24
CA VAL A 156 -13.32 -2.16 -6.38
C VAL A 156 -13.95 -3.29 -7.20
N VAL A 157 -14.91 -2.98 -8.07
CA VAL A 157 -15.61 -3.99 -8.88
C VAL A 157 -14.66 -4.68 -9.87
N SER A 158 -13.81 -3.92 -10.56
CA SER A 158 -12.87 -4.49 -11.54
C SER A 158 -11.84 -5.41 -10.88
N LEU A 159 -11.25 -4.99 -9.76
CA LEU A 159 -10.17 -5.74 -9.12
C LEU A 159 -10.66 -6.91 -8.28
N LEU A 160 -11.86 -6.86 -7.69
CA LEU A 160 -12.46 -8.02 -7.02
C LEU A 160 -12.87 -9.11 -8.02
N ARG A 161 -13.38 -8.72 -9.20
CA ARG A 161 -13.75 -9.68 -10.25
C ARG A 161 -12.55 -10.41 -10.86
N ALA A 162 -11.37 -9.80 -10.86
CA ALA A 162 -10.14 -10.43 -11.34
C ALA A 162 -9.74 -11.66 -10.50
N ASP A 163 -9.96 -11.65 -9.17
CA ASP A 163 -9.63 -12.79 -8.29
C ASP A 163 -10.46 -14.04 -8.59
N GLY A 164 -11.76 -13.85 -8.85
CA GLY A 164 -12.68 -14.97 -9.05
C GLY A 164 -12.35 -15.82 -10.28
N ARG A 165 -11.78 -15.21 -11.33
CA ARG A 165 -11.45 -15.91 -12.58
C ARG A 165 -10.21 -16.79 -12.47
N ALA A 166 -9.20 -16.33 -11.72
CA ALA A 166 -7.97 -17.09 -11.52
C ALA A 166 -8.22 -18.40 -10.74
N GLY A 167 -9.08 -18.34 -9.71
CA GLY A 167 -9.46 -19.53 -8.94
C GLY A 167 -10.23 -20.57 -9.76
N ALA A 168 -11.18 -20.13 -10.58
CA ALA A 168 -12.00 -21.02 -11.42
C ALA A 168 -11.18 -21.72 -12.53
N ALA A 169 -10.25 -21.01 -13.16
CA ALA A 169 -9.39 -21.59 -14.19
C ALA A 169 -8.44 -22.66 -13.62
N GLY A 170 -7.88 -22.43 -12.42
CA GLY A 170 -7.05 -23.42 -11.72
C GLY A 170 -7.82 -24.70 -11.40
N ALA A 171 -9.07 -24.57 -10.93
CA ALA A 171 -9.93 -25.72 -10.65
C ALA A 171 -10.27 -26.53 -11.93
N ALA A 172 -10.67 -25.86 -13.02
CA ALA A 172 -10.97 -26.53 -14.29
C ALA A 172 -9.76 -27.27 -14.88
N SER A 173 -8.56 -26.68 -14.74
CA SER A 173 -7.31 -27.29 -15.22
C SER A 173 -6.97 -28.58 -14.47
N SER A 174 -7.23 -28.63 -13.16
CA SER A 174 -6.99 -29.82 -12.34
C SER A 174 -7.93 -30.98 -12.66
N VAL A 175 -9.16 -30.69 -13.10
CA VAL A 175 -10.14 -31.70 -13.52
C VAL A 175 -9.82 -32.23 -14.92
N SER A 176 -9.33 -31.39 -15.84
CA SER A 176 -9.00 -31.81 -17.20
C SER A 176 -7.73 -32.68 -17.29
N SER A 177 -6.85 -32.66 -16.28
CA SER A 177 -5.72 -33.60 -16.20
C SER A 177 -6.11 -34.99 -15.69
N ALA A 178 -7.32 -35.17 -15.16
CA ALA A 178 -7.90 -36.49 -14.87
C ALA A 178 -8.49 -37.08 -16.17
N SER A 179 -7.62 -37.33 -17.15
CA SER A 179 -7.98 -38.06 -18.35
C SER A 179 -8.34 -39.51 -17.97
N PRO A 180 -9.55 -40.01 -18.23
CA PRO A 180 -10.00 -41.34 -17.80
C PRO A 180 -9.48 -42.51 -18.68
N SER A 181 -8.38 -42.34 -19.42
CA SER A 181 -7.97 -43.30 -20.47
C SER A 181 -6.73 -44.15 -20.16
N SER A 182 -6.21 -44.15 -18.94
CA SER A 182 -5.21 -45.15 -18.55
C SER A 182 -5.92 -46.42 -18.07
N PRO A 183 -5.79 -47.58 -18.77
CA PRO A 183 -6.33 -48.84 -18.30
C PRO A 183 -5.71 -49.21 -16.93
N PRO A 184 -6.44 -49.95 -16.08
CA PRO A 184 -5.98 -50.32 -14.75
C PRO A 184 -4.64 -51.06 -14.84
N PRO A 185 -3.63 -50.70 -14.02
CA PRO A 185 -2.36 -51.40 -14.02
C PRO A 185 -2.60 -52.84 -13.54
N VAL A 186 -2.26 -53.79 -14.41
CA VAL A 186 -2.30 -55.22 -14.11
C VAL A 186 -1.32 -55.47 -12.96
N SER A 187 -1.83 -56.01 -11.87
CA SER A 187 -1.09 -56.33 -10.66
C SER A 187 -0.09 -57.46 -10.92
N SER A 188 1.15 -57.11 -11.24
CA SER A 188 2.29 -58.04 -11.12
C SER A 188 2.77 -58.06 -9.67
N ALA A 189 2.18 -58.98 -8.92
CA ALA A 189 2.72 -59.43 -7.64
C ALA A 189 3.97 -60.27 -7.93
N ASP A 190 5.17 -59.72 -7.72
CA ASP A 190 6.30 -60.54 -7.28
C ASP A 190 7.47 -59.73 -6.71
N GLY A 191 8.04 -60.24 -5.62
CA GLY A 191 9.48 -60.21 -5.37
C GLY A 191 10.14 -58.94 -4.82
N GLY A 192 10.36 -58.94 -3.51
CA GLY A 192 11.74 -58.87 -2.99
C GLY A 192 12.33 -57.49 -2.73
N GLY A 193 12.59 -57.22 -1.45
CA GLY A 193 13.07 -55.95 -0.94
C GLY A 193 14.36 -55.40 -1.55
N ARG A 194 14.45 -54.07 -1.58
CA ARG A 194 15.69 -53.31 -1.38
C ARG A 194 15.33 -51.91 -0.91
N GLY A 195 15.94 -51.49 0.19
CA GLY A 195 15.63 -50.27 0.92
C GLY A 195 15.59 -49.04 0.04
N ALA A 196 14.38 -48.50 -0.14
CA ALA A 196 14.17 -47.16 -0.66
C ALA A 196 14.71 -46.18 0.38
N ARG A 197 15.98 -45.77 0.21
CA ARG A 197 16.52 -44.59 0.89
C ARG A 197 15.53 -43.45 0.64
N PRO A 198 15.05 -42.74 1.68
CA PRO A 198 14.17 -41.60 1.50
C PRO A 198 14.90 -40.62 0.60
N GLY A 199 14.44 -40.52 -0.65
CA GLY A 199 14.99 -39.60 -1.62
C GLY A 199 14.91 -38.22 -1.01
N GLY A 200 16.05 -37.65 -0.65
CA GLY A 200 16.13 -36.33 -0.07
C GLY A 200 15.51 -35.34 -1.04
N THR A 201 14.24 -35.01 -0.81
CA THR A 201 13.55 -33.94 -1.50
C THR A 201 14.40 -32.72 -1.25
N LYS A 202 15.18 -32.31 -2.26
CA LYS A 202 15.93 -31.06 -2.23
C LYS A 202 14.91 -29.99 -1.88
N ARG A 203 14.91 -29.53 -0.62
CA ARG A 203 14.13 -28.38 -0.17
C ARG A 203 14.51 -27.28 -1.13
N SER A 204 13.62 -27.03 -2.08
CA SER A 204 13.86 -26.12 -3.18
C SER A 204 14.11 -24.75 -2.58
N CYS A 205 15.11 -24.01 -3.07
CA CYS A 205 15.40 -22.66 -2.60
C CYS A 205 14.15 -21.75 -2.61
N ALA A 206 13.13 -22.09 -3.41
CA ALA A 206 11.82 -21.45 -3.41
C ALA A 206 11.08 -21.48 -2.04
N ASP A 207 11.29 -22.51 -1.22
CA ASP A 207 10.64 -22.62 0.09
C ASP A 207 11.22 -21.63 1.10
N ALA A 208 12.55 -21.42 1.07
CA ALA A 208 13.25 -20.49 1.96
C ALA A 208 12.77 -19.05 1.74
N ASP A 209 12.63 -18.64 0.48
CA ASP A 209 12.11 -17.31 0.12
C ASP A 209 10.67 -17.10 0.61
N SER A 210 9.84 -18.14 0.51
CA SER A 210 8.43 -18.06 0.92
C SER A 210 8.29 -17.84 2.43
N TRP A 211 9.17 -18.45 3.23
CA TRP A 211 9.17 -18.35 4.69
C TRP A 211 9.61 -16.96 5.16
N TRP A 212 10.70 -16.43 4.59
CA TRP A 212 11.16 -15.08 4.90
C TRP A 212 10.13 -14.01 4.50
N ARG A 213 9.39 -14.20 3.41
CA ARG A 213 8.32 -13.29 3.01
C ARG A 213 7.17 -13.27 4.02
N ARG A 214 6.81 -14.43 4.60
CA ARG A 214 5.79 -14.51 5.65
C ARG A 214 6.24 -13.83 6.93
N ARG A 215 7.49 -14.04 7.36
CA ARG A 215 8.04 -13.38 8.56
C ARG A 215 8.02 -11.86 8.45
N LEU A 216 8.50 -11.31 7.34
CA LEU A 216 8.50 -9.86 7.13
C LEU A 216 7.08 -9.27 7.10
N SER A 217 6.13 -9.95 6.43
CA SER A 217 4.72 -9.54 6.45
C SER A 217 4.16 -9.48 7.88
N ARG A 218 4.49 -10.45 8.73
CA ARG A 218 4.05 -10.45 10.12
C ARG A 218 4.67 -9.31 10.93
N ILE A 219 5.96 -9.02 10.73
CA ILE A 219 6.64 -7.90 11.41
C ILE A 219 5.97 -6.58 11.02
N CYS A 220 5.77 -6.32 9.73
CA CYS A 220 5.03 -5.14 9.26
C CYS A 220 3.62 -5.07 9.87
N GLY A 221 2.92 -6.22 9.92
CA GLY A 221 1.59 -6.30 10.51
C GLY A 221 1.57 -5.95 12.00
N VAL A 222 2.52 -6.48 12.78
CA VAL A 222 2.65 -6.16 14.21
C VAL A 222 2.96 -4.67 14.41
N LEU A 223 3.87 -4.10 13.63
CA LEU A 223 4.18 -2.66 13.70
C LEU A 223 2.93 -1.81 13.44
N PHE A 224 2.12 -2.15 12.44
CA PHE A 224 0.87 -1.44 12.14
C PHE A 224 -0.18 -1.61 13.24
N LEU A 225 -0.30 -2.80 13.83
CA LEU A 225 -1.23 -3.04 14.94
C LEU A 225 -0.85 -2.21 16.17
N VAL A 226 0.43 -2.19 16.54
CA VAL A 226 0.92 -1.42 17.68
C VAL A 226 0.73 0.08 17.42
N MET A 227 1.06 0.55 16.21
CA MET A 227 0.84 1.95 15.82
C MET A 227 -0.65 2.35 15.85
N GLY A 228 -1.53 1.49 15.33
CA GLY A 228 -2.97 1.73 15.36
C GLY A 228 -3.53 1.76 16.78
N ALA A 229 -3.10 0.85 17.65
CA ALA A 229 -3.48 0.83 19.06
C ALA A 229 -2.97 2.07 19.81
N ALA A 230 -1.73 2.48 19.55
CA ALA A 230 -1.15 3.66 20.19
C ALA A 230 -1.85 4.96 19.76
N ARG A 231 -2.18 5.11 18.46
CA ARG A 231 -3.00 6.23 17.98
C ARG A 231 -4.41 6.24 18.56
N LEU A 232 -5.05 5.07 18.68
CA LEU A 232 -6.36 4.96 19.29
C LEU A 232 -6.33 5.38 20.76
N ALA A 233 -5.32 4.91 21.52
CA ALA A 233 -5.12 5.29 22.91
C ALA A 233 -4.87 6.80 23.06
N TRP A 234 -4.05 7.39 22.19
CA TRP A 234 -3.78 8.83 22.17
C TRP A 234 -5.05 9.64 21.86
N THR A 235 -5.85 9.19 20.89
CA THR A 235 -7.13 9.83 20.56
C THR A 235 -8.11 9.75 21.72
N ALA A 236 -8.21 8.59 22.39
CA ALA A 236 -9.04 8.41 23.57
C ALA A 236 -8.60 9.29 24.73
N TRP A 237 -7.29 9.43 24.93
CA TRP A 237 -6.71 10.34 25.93
C TRP A 237 -7.09 11.79 25.65
N GLY A 238 -6.86 12.28 24.42
CA GLY A 238 -7.20 13.66 24.04
C GLY A 238 -8.68 13.96 24.19
N MET A 239 -9.57 13.02 23.83
CA MET A 239 -11.00 13.17 24.07
C MET A 239 -11.35 13.28 25.56
N ALA A 240 -10.69 12.50 26.42
CA ALA A 240 -10.92 12.53 27.86
C ALA A 240 -10.45 13.85 28.48
N GLU A 241 -9.32 14.38 28.04
CA GLU A 241 -8.75 15.65 28.53
C GLU A 241 -9.59 16.86 28.12
N GLU A 242 -10.03 16.90 26.86
CA GLU A 242 -10.90 17.96 26.34
C GLU A 242 -12.38 17.81 26.75
N HIS A 243 -12.73 16.74 27.49
CA HIS A 243 -14.11 16.40 27.85
C HIS A 243 -15.03 16.31 26.62
N LEU A 244 -14.50 15.85 25.49
CA LEU A 244 -15.26 15.67 24.26
C LEU A 244 -16.11 14.41 24.34
N ASP A 245 -17.41 14.56 24.10
CA ASP A 245 -18.32 13.42 23.99
C ASP A 245 -17.98 12.57 22.76
N LEU A 246 -17.84 11.25 22.95
CA LEU A 246 -17.54 10.29 21.88
C LEU A 246 -18.60 10.35 20.77
N GLY A 247 -19.87 10.58 21.12
CA GLY A 247 -20.95 10.75 20.15
C GLY A 247 -20.70 11.94 19.24
N SER A 248 -20.30 13.08 19.80
CA SER A 248 -19.94 14.28 19.04
C SER A 248 -18.73 14.07 18.13
N TYR A 249 -17.71 13.34 18.60
CA TYR A 249 -16.51 13.02 17.82
C TYR A 249 -16.83 12.09 16.64
N LEU A 250 -17.56 11.01 16.89
CA LEU A 250 -18.00 10.09 15.83
C LEU A 250 -18.93 10.78 14.83
N ARG A 251 -19.79 11.69 15.31
CA ARG A 251 -20.62 12.50 14.43
C ARG A 251 -19.76 13.37 13.51
N ARG A 252 -18.76 14.10 14.04
CA ARG A 252 -17.82 14.89 13.21
C ARG A 252 -17.05 14.04 12.21
N ALA A 253 -16.76 12.79 12.56
CA ALA A 253 -16.05 11.87 11.69
C ALA A 253 -16.92 11.28 10.57
N VAL A 254 -18.20 11.01 10.82
CA VAL A 254 -19.09 10.33 9.86
C VAL A 254 -20.00 11.30 9.10
N ASP A 255 -20.33 12.45 9.68
CA ASP A 255 -21.24 13.43 9.12
C ASP A 255 -20.47 14.59 8.50
N GLY A 256 -20.44 14.63 7.16
CA GLY A 256 -19.80 15.70 6.40
C GLY A 256 -20.38 17.10 6.69
N SER A 257 -21.61 17.19 7.22
CA SER A 257 -22.26 18.47 7.48
C SER A 257 -21.69 19.26 8.66
N VAL A 258 -20.97 18.59 9.58
CA VAL A 258 -20.52 19.20 10.84
C VAL A 258 -19.28 20.10 10.64
N ASN A 259 -18.59 20.01 9.50
CA ASN A 259 -17.33 20.72 9.27
C ASN A 259 -17.46 22.25 9.11
N GLY A 260 -18.67 22.82 9.16
CA GLY A 260 -18.88 24.25 9.27
C GLY A 260 -18.61 25.06 7.99
N GLY A 261 -19.57 25.92 7.65
CA GLY A 261 -19.41 27.14 6.84
C GLY A 261 -19.11 27.01 5.35
N ALA A 262 -18.17 26.16 4.94
CA ALA A 262 -17.63 26.15 3.57
C ALA A 262 -17.61 24.75 2.97
N VAL A 263 -17.85 24.70 1.66
CA VAL A 263 -17.71 23.48 0.86
C VAL A 263 -16.22 23.24 0.61
N GLN A 264 -15.61 22.34 1.39
CA GLN A 264 -14.18 22.01 1.28
C GLN A 264 -13.98 20.57 0.76
N LEU A 265 -12.94 20.37 -0.05
CA LEU A 265 -12.48 19.03 -0.43
C LEU A 265 -11.69 18.35 0.69
N SER A 266 -11.07 19.16 1.55
CA SER A 266 -10.37 18.73 2.76
C SER A 266 -11.25 17.90 3.69
N GLN A 267 -10.69 16.82 4.22
CA GLN A 267 -11.33 15.95 5.20
C GLN A 267 -11.17 16.52 6.61
N SER A 268 -12.10 16.19 7.50
CA SER A 268 -11.94 16.56 8.90
C SER A 268 -10.76 15.80 9.52
N GLY A 269 -10.12 16.41 10.51
CA GLY A 269 -9.05 15.75 11.27
C GLY A 269 -9.55 14.47 11.93
N GLU A 270 -10.77 14.47 12.47
CA GLU A 270 -11.38 13.32 13.14
C GLU A 270 -11.57 12.13 12.20
N PHE A 271 -12.03 12.37 10.97
CA PHE A 271 -12.15 11.29 9.99
C PHE A 271 -10.80 10.77 9.51
N THR A 272 -9.83 11.66 9.32
CA THR A 272 -8.47 11.25 8.94
C THR A 272 -7.85 10.39 10.04
N THR A 273 -7.98 10.78 11.30
CA THR A 273 -7.50 10.00 12.45
C THR A 273 -8.21 8.65 12.54
N LEU A 274 -9.55 8.61 12.53
CA LEU A 274 -10.30 7.35 12.63
C LEU A 274 -10.06 6.42 11.44
N SER A 275 -10.01 6.96 10.22
CA SER A 275 -9.72 6.17 9.03
C SER A 275 -8.30 5.63 9.05
N SER A 276 -7.31 6.42 9.50
CA SER A 276 -5.93 5.93 9.66
C SER A 276 -5.84 4.79 10.66
N VAL A 277 -6.50 4.90 11.82
CA VAL A 277 -6.56 3.84 12.84
C VAL A 277 -7.24 2.60 12.27
N ALA A 278 -8.38 2.74 11.59
CA ALA A 278 -9.09 1.63 10.99
C ALA A 278 -8.23 0.91 9.93
N VAL A 279 -7.55 1.67 9.05
CA VAL A 279 -6.66 1.11 8.03
C VAL A 279 -5.46 0.42 8.67
N LEU A 280 -4.85 1.00 9.70
CA LEU A 280 -3.74 0.39 10.45
C LEU A 280 -4.13 -0.96 11.04
N LEU A 281 -5.28 -1.02 11.72
CA LEU A 281 -5.77 -2.25 12.32
C LEU A 281 -6.10 -3.31 11.27
N VAL A 282 -6.83 -2.94 10.21
CA VAL A 282 -7.21 -3.88 9.14
C VAL A 282 -5.98 -4.40 8.40
N LEU A 283 -5.08 -3.52 7.94
CA LEU A 283 -3.87 -3.93 7.24
C LEU A 283 -2.92 -4.70 8.17
N GLY A 284 -2.84 -4.32 9.44
CA GLY A 284 -2.09 -5.03 10.48
C GLY A 284 -2.56 -6.47 10.64
N VAL A 285 -3.86 -6.69 10.83
CA VAL A 285 -4.45 -8.04 10.93
C VAL A 285 -4.23 -8.84 9.64
N LEU A 286 -4.47 -8.25 8.47
CA LEU A 286 -4.28 -8.93 7.18
C LEU A 286 -2.81 -9.34 6.95
N ALA A 287 -1.86 -8.49 7.35
CA ALA A 287 -0.44 -8.74 7.23
C ALA A 287 0.06 -9.83 8.21
N VAL A 288 -0.47 -9.86 9.44
CA VAL A 288 -0.20 -10.92 10.44
C VAL A 288 -0.75 -12.28 9.96
N ARG A 289 -1.96 -12.29 9.40
CA ARG A 289 -2.57 -13.49 8.78
C ARG A 289 -1.80 -14.01 7.55
N SER A 290 -0.72 -13.34 7.16
CA SER A 290 0.22 -13.78 6.12
C SER A 290 -0.41 -13.84 4.72
N ASN A 291 -1.41 -13.00 4.45
CA ASN A 291 -1.92 -12.83 3.09
C ASN A 291 -0.83 -12.21 2.21
N ARG A 292 -0.42 -12.94 1.17
CA ARG A 292 0.75 -12.59 0.34
C ARG A 292 0.56 -11.30 -0.45
N ASP A 293 -0.69 -10.85 -0.61
CA ASP A 293 -1.03 -9.78 -1.53
C ASP A 293 -1.06 -8.38 -0.88
N VAL A 294 -1.02 -8.24 0.44
CA VAL A 294 -1.24 -6.95 1.14
C VAL A 294 -0.11 -5.93 0.95
N ARG A 295 0.99 -6.31 0.31
CA ARG A 295 2.22 -5.49 0.18
C ARG A 295 1.99 -4.12 -0.42
N GLY A 296 1.18 -4.03 -1.46
CA GLY A 296 0.90 -2.75 -2.11
C GLY A 296 0.15 -1.79 -1.20
N ALA A 297 -0.82 -2.32 -0.43
CA ALA A 297 -1.58 -1.51 0.51
C ALA A 297 -0.68 -1.02 1.66
N LEU A 298 0.18 -1.91 2.19
CA LEU A 298 1.17 -1.54 3.22
C LEU A 298 2.12 -0.45 2.72
N LEU A 299 2.64 -0.56 1.50
CA LEU A 299 3.55 0.43 0.92
C LEU A 299 2.89 1.80 0.73
N VAL A 300 1.72 1.81 0.12
CA VAL A 300 0.98 3.06 -0.14
C VAL A 300 0.62 3.75 1.16
N PHE A 301 0.06 3.00 2.11
CA PHE A 301 -0.32 3.56 3.40
C PHE A 301 0.89 4.02 4.22
N ALA A 302 1.96 3.20 4.30
CA ALA A 302 3.18 3.58 4.99
C ALA A 302 3.84 4.82 4.39
N ALA A 303 3.80 5.00 3.07
CA ALA A 303 4.35 6.18 2.41
C ALA A 303 3.56 7.46 2.73
N VAL A 304 2.22 7.36 2.71
CA VAL A 304 1.33 8.48 3.09
C VAL A 304 1.55 8.85 4.55
N GLU A 305 1.54 7.85 5.45
CA GLU A 305 1.78 8.06 6.88
C GLU A 305 3.17 8.64 7.15
N LEU A 306 4.21 8.12 6.50
CA LEU A 306 5.57 8.64 6.64
C LEU A 306 5.65 10.13 6.27
N TYR A 307 5.00 10.54 5.17
CA TYR A 307 4.93 11.95 4.78
C TYR A 307 4.24 12.80 5.85
N LEU A 308 3.09 12.36 6.36
CA LEU A 308 2.35 13.08 7.38
C LEU A 308 3.12 13.16 8.71
N THR A 309 3.76 12.08 9.14
CA THR A 309 4.60 12.05 10.35
C THR A 309 5.81 12.98 10.20
N VAL A 310 6.52 12.96 9.05
CA VAL A 310 7.64 13.88 8.79
C VAL A 310 7.16 15.33 8.87
N ARG A 311 6.02 15.64 8.26
CA ARG A 311 5.44 16.99 8.32
C ARG A 311 5.09 17.40 9.76
N THR A 312 4.52 16.51 10.56
CA THR A 312 4.25 16.75 11.98
C THR A 312 5.54 16.98 12.77
N VAL A 313 6.59 16.19 12.53
CA VAL A 313 7.90 16.40 13.19
C VAL A 313 8.48 17.76 12.82
N VAL A 314 8.40 18.18 11.56
CA VAL A 314 8.83 19.53 11.14
C VAL A 314 7.98 20.60 11.83
N LEU A 315 6.66 20.42 11.96
CA LEU A 315 5.79 21.35 12.70
C LEU A 315 6.24 21.50 14.15
N LEU A 316 6.43 20.40 14.87
CA LEU A 316 6.85 20.40 16.27
C LEU A 316 8.24 21.04 16.42
N THR A 317 9.16 20.77 15.50
CA THR A 317 10.50 21.35 15.49
C THR A 317 10.45 22.86 15.27
N VAL A 318 9.73 23.30 14.23
CA VAL A 318 9.63 24.71 13.84
C VAL A 318 8.91 25.51 14.92
N THR A 319 7.85 24.96 15.54
CA THR A 319 7.12 25.60 16.66
C THR A 319 7.93 25.72 17.95
N GLY A 320 9.12 25.13 18.02
CA GLY A 320 9.94 25.13 19.23
C GLY A 320 9.38 24.21 20.31
N PHE A 321 8.46 23.29 19.97
CA PHE A 321 7.84 22.36 20.90
C PHE A 321 8.87 21.55 21.68
N PHE A 322 9.99 21.20 21.05
CA PHE A 322 11.10 20.46 21.67
C PHE A 322 12.12 21.33 22.41
N GLY A 323 12.12 22.65 22.20
CA GLY A 323 13.12 23.58 22.74
C GLY A 323 12.69 24.34 23.99
N GLY A 324 11.43 24.23 24.39
CA GLY A 324 10.89 24.94 25.54
C GLY A 324 11.36 24.37 26.90
N PRO A 325 11.47 25.20 27.95
CA PRO A 325 11.87 24.78 29.30
C PRO A 325 10.85 23.87 30.02
N PHE A 326 9.71 23.59 29.38
CA PHE A 326 8.65 22.73 29.92
C PHE A 326 8.64 21.40 29.18
N VAL A 327 9.52 20.49 29.59
CA VAL A 327 9.31 19.06 29.34
C VAL A 327 8.15 18.64 30.24
N THR A 328 6.92 18.88 29.80
CA THR A 328 5.75 18.25 30.39
C THR A 328 5.76 16.76 30.05
N GLY A 329 5.13 15.92 30.86
CA GLY A 329 4.97 14.50 30.52
C GLY A 329 4.33 14.31 29.14
N GLU A 330 3.43 15.21 28.76
CA GLU A 330 2.74 15.21 27.46
C GLU A 330 3.69 15.42 26.27
N SER A 331 4.62 16.38 26.35
CA SER A 331 5.57 16.63 25.25
C SER A 331 6.55 15.46 25.08
N ALA A 332 6.94 14.81 26.18
CA ALA A 332 7.74 13.59 26.13
C ALA A 332 6.98 12.42 25.47
N VAL A 333 5.71 12.20 25.81
CA VAL A 333 4.92 11.13 25.19
C VAL A 333 4.66 11.41 23.71
N SER A 334 4.37 12.66 23.34
CA SER A 334 4.21 13.07 21.94
C SER A 334 5.50 12.84 21.12
N LEU A 335 6.68 13.14 21.71
CA LEU A 335 7.98 12.85 21.10
C LEU A 335 8.18 11.34 20.89
N VAL A 336 7.94 10.53 21.92
CA VAL A 336 8.07 9.06 21.83
C VAL A 336 7.13 8.48 20.78
N MET A 337 5.89 8.94 20.74
CA MET A 337 4.89 8.53 19.76
C MET A 337 5.30 8.88 18.34
N THR A 338 5.69 10.13 18.08
CA THR A 338 6.14 10.56 16.75
C THR A 338 7.41 9.85 16.29
N ALA A 339 8.37 9.62 17.20
CA ALA A 339 9.58 8.85 16.91
C ALA A 339 9.24 7.38 16.58
N TYR A 340 8.32 6.77 17.33
CA TYR A 340 7.84 5.42 17.07
C TYR A 340 7.16 5.32 15.70
N GLU A 341 6.25 6.25 15.37
CA GLU A 341 5.58 6.29 14.07
C GLU A 341 6.58 6.43 12.91
N LEU A 342 7.57 7.31 13.06
CA LEU A 342 8.61 7.51 12.06
C LEU A 342 9.42 6.22 11.87
N ALA A 343 9.85 5.58 12.95
CA ALA A 343 10.62 4.34 12.91
C ALA A 343 9.81 3.17 12.34
N ALA A 344 8.53 3.05 12.70
CA ALA A 344 7.64 2.00 12.24
C ALA A 344 7.33 2.13 10.74
N THR A 345 6.97 3.33 10.28
CA THR A 345 6.65 3.61 8.86
C THR A 345 7.88 3.44 7.97
N THR A 346 9.04 4.00 8.35
CA THR A 346 10.30 3.79 7.63
C THR A 346 10.68 2.32 7.57
N SER A 347 10.57 1.58 8.68
CA SER A 347 10.81 0.14 8.70
C SER A 347 9.89 -0.61 7.74
N VAL A 348 8.60 -0.28 7.69
CA VAL A 348 7.67 -0.92 6.76
C VAL A 348 8.00 -0.59 5.30
N VAL A 349 8.34 0.66 4.99
CA VAL A 349 8.78 1.05 3.64
C VAL A 349 10.03 0.28 3.23
N VAL A 350 11.05 0.24 4.09
CA VAL A 350 12.31 -0.50 3.82
C VAL A 350 12.06 -2.00 3.68
N LEU A 351 11.27 -2.61 4.57
CA LEU A 351 10.99 -4.05 4.52
C LEU A 351 10.13 -4.44 3.31
N ALA A 352 9.23 -3.56 2.87
CA ALA A 352 8.35 -3.83 1.74
C ALA A 352 9.02 -3.52 0.39
N THR A 353 9.97 -2.57 0.34
CA THR A 353 10.77 -2.26 -0.87
C THR A 353 12.04 -3.11 -1.02
N GLY A 354 12.68 -3.48 0.10
CA GLY A 354 14.06 -3.98 0.21
C GLY A 354 14.36 -5.39 -0.33
N ARG A 355 13.67 -5.85 -1.39
CA ARG A 355 13.93 -7.14 -2.04
C ARG A 355 14.33 -7.08 -3.51
N SER A 356 14.54 -5.90 -4.09
CA SER A 356 15.13 -5.79 -5.43
C SER A 356 16.64 -6.11 -5.46
N PHE A 357 17.35 -6.07 -4.33
CA PHE A 357 18.81 -6.21 -4.31
C PHE A 357 19.34 -7.66 -4.14
N SER A 358 18.50 -8.63 -3.78
CA SER A 358 18.97 -10.02 -3.59
C SER A 358 19.22 -10.78 -4.91
N ALA A 359 18.86 -10.20 -6.06
CA ALA A 359 19.20 -10.77 -7.36
C ALA A 359 20.72 -10.81 -7.59
N TYR A 360 21.50 -9.91 -6.98
CA TYR A 360 22.96 -9.89 -7.14
C TYR A 360 23.68 -11.03 -6.41
N GLY A 361 23.14 -11.51 -5.27
CA GLY A 361 23.74 -12.65 -4.55
C GLY A 361 23.66 -13.98 -5.31
N ALA A 362 22.68 -14.13 -6.22
CA ALA A 362 22.57 -15.33 -7.05
C ALA A 362 23.56 -15.34 -8.22
N TYR A 363 23.99 -14.18 -8.73
CA TYR A 363 25.03 -14.12 -9.77
C TYR A 363 26.40 -14.50 -9.22
N GLU A 364 26.67 -14.20 -7.96
CA GLU A 364 27.93 -14.59 -7.29
C GLU A 364 28.07 -16.13 -7.21
N SER A 365 26.95 -16.84 -7.03
CA SER A 365 26.91 -18.31 -7.04
C SER A 365 27.03 -18.96 -8.44
N ARG A 366 26.80 -18.19 -9.52
CA ARG A 366 27.01 -18.66 -10.91
C ARG A 366 28.35 -18.26 -11.48
N LEU A 367 28.95 -17.17 -10.99
CA LEU A 367 30.34 -16.81 -11.29
C LEU A 367 31.33 -17.71 -10.56
N SER A 368 30.92 -18.32 -9.45
CA SER A 368 31.58 -19.51 -8.89
C SER A 368 31.17 -20.76 -9.68
N GLY A 369 31.47 -20.77 -10.98
CA GLY A 369 31.34 -21.95 -11.81
C GLY A 369 32.21 -23.11 -11.28
N PRO A 370 31.93 -24.36 -11.69
CA PRO A 370 32.67 -25.57 -11.26
C PRO A 370 34.15 -25.59 -11.69
N TYR A 371 34.63 -24.55 -12.38
CA TYR A 371 36.02 -24.35 -12.77
C TYR A 371 36.79 -23.42 -11.82
N GLY A 372 36.20 -23.03 -10.68
CA GLY A 372 36.93 -22.50 -9.53
C GLY A 372 37.80 -23.57 -8.86
N GLY A 373 38.56 -24.35 -9.63
CA GLY A 373 39.73 -25.08 -9.19
C GLY A 373 40.83 -24.07 -8.86
N GLY A 374 40.59 -23.27 -7.82
CA GLY A 374 41.63 -22.52 -7.16
C GLY A 374 42.61 -23.54 -6.63
N SER A 375 43.76 -23.64 -7.31
CA SER A 375 44.95 -24.23 -6.77
C SER A 375 45.14 -23.67 -5.36
N HIS A 376 44.93 -24.52 -4.35
CA HIS A 376 45.47 -24.31 -3.03
C HIS A 376 46.99 -24.20 -3.22
N ARG A 377 47.49 -22.98 -3.44
CA ARG A 377 48.89 -22.66 -3.15
C ARG A 377 49.01 -22.83 -1.66
N SER A 378 49.45 -24.02 -1.25
CA SER A 378 50.09 -24.24 0.02
C SER A 378 51.13 -23.13 0.19
N TRP A 379 50.88 -22.24 1.14
CA TRP A 379 51.95 -21.39 1.65
C TRP A 379 53.04 -22.34 2.16
N PRO A 380 54.32 -22.16 1.77
CA PRO A 380 55.39 -22.95 2.34
C PRO A 380 55.43 -22.65 3.83
N ASP A 381 55.32 -23.69 4.65
CA ASP A 381 55.71 -23.64 6.05
C ASP A 381 57.16 -23.16 6.11
N GLY A 382 57.34 -21.89 6.46
CA GLY A 382 58.63 -21.31 6.78
C GLY A 382 59.15 -21.90 8.08
N ARG A 383 59.80 -23.07 8.00
CA ARG A 383 60.78 -23.54 8.99
C ARG A 383 62.15 -23.60 8.34
N ALA A 384 62.95 -22.56 8.57
CA ALA A 384 64.40 -22.64 8.72
C ALA A 384 64.91 -21.27 9.19
N GLY A 385 65.60 -21.25 10.33
CA GLY A 385 66.22 -20.07 10.95
C GLY A 385 66.16 -20.15 12.46
#